data_AF-A0A353V4N8-F1
#
_entry.id   AF-A0A353V4N8-F1
#
_cell.length_a   1.000
_cell.length_b   1.000
_cell.length_c   1.000
_cell.angle_alpha   90.00
_cell.angle_beta   90.00
_cell.angle_gamma   90.00
#
_symmetry.space_group_name_H-M   'P 1'
#
loop_
_entity.id
_entity.type
_entity.pdbx_description
1 polymer ?
#
loop_
_entity_poly.entity_id
_entity_poly.type
_entity_poly.pdbx_seq_one_letter_code
_entity_poly.pdbx_strand_id
1 'polypeptide(L)'
;MPDETTLEGWAPEIGGGLTLAEVVERAFDYRGNVTVVRTDGAEVEGYLFNRAREVPAPFVQMYDRNGDGPLTILYAEIRAIRFTGKDMAAGNSYAAWLRARDAAKTTSGAPPAAGA
;
A
#
# COMPACT_ATOMS: atom_id res chain seq x y z
N MET A 1 10.01 25.59 5.87
CA MET A 1 9.70 24.86 4.62
C MET A 1 9.01 23.59 5.06
N PRO A 2 7.77 23.31 4.62
CA PRO A 2 6.92 22.33 5.27
C PRO A 2 7.42 20.91 5.00
N ASP A 3 7.30 20.05 6.01
CA ASP A 3 7.80 18.69 6.09
C ASP A 3 7.32 17.82 4.92
N GLU A 4 8.28 17.33 4.13
CA GLU A 4 8.10 16.35 3.07
C GLU A 4 7.46 15.09 3.66
N THR A 5 6.16 14.94 3.45
CA THR A 5 5.35 13.89 4.07
C THR A 5 5.57 12.58 3.35
N THR A 6 6.64 11.89 3.71
CA THR A 6 7.09 10.61 3.16
C THR A 6 6.34 9.43 3.80
N LEU A 7 6.12 8.33 3.05
CA LEU A 7 5.54 7.07 3.59
C LEU A 7 6.52 6.28 4.49
N GLU A 8 7.75 6.75 4.62
CA GLU A 8 8.81 6.13 5.41
C GLU A 8 8.39 6.04 6.88
N GLY A 9 8.42 4.82 7.42
CA GLY A 9 7.98 4.51 8.77
C GLY A 9 6.48 4.24 8.93
N TRP A 10 5.68 4.30 7.85
CA TRP A 10 4.25 3.99 7.93
C TRP A 10 4.02 2.47 8.00
N ALA A 11 3.26 2.04 9.01
CA ALA A 11 2.82 0.66 9.20
C ALA A 11 1.28 0.62 9.31
N PRO A 12 0.55 0.58 8.18
CA PRO A 12 -0.90 0.54 8.21
C PRO A 12 -1.45 -0.73 8.85
N GLU A 13 -2.52 -0.57 9.64
CA GLU A 13 -3.33 -1.69 10.13
C GLU A 13 -4.37 -2.10 9.08
N ILE A 14 -4.22 -3.31 8.54
CA ILE A 14 -5.12 -3.88 7.55
C ILE A 14 -6.41 -4.34 8.25
N GLY A 15 -7.57 -3.85 7.78
CA GLY A 15 -8.89 -4.25 8.29
C GLY A 15 -9.72 -3.13 8.93
N GLY A 16 -9.11 -2.05 9.42
CA GLY A 16 -9.79 -0.92 10.09
C GLY A 16 -10.42 0.14 9.15
N GLY A 17 -10.69 -0.21 7.89
CA GLY A 17 -11.08 0.72 6.82
C GLY A 17 -10.01 0.98 5.76
N LEU A 18 -8.89 0.25 5.84
CA LEU A 18 -7.88 0.16 4.78
C LEU A 18 -7.74 -1.31 4.38
N THR A 19 -7.94 -1.61 3.10
CA THR A 19 -7.86 -2.97 2.58
C THR A 19 -6.43 -3.35 2.22
N LEU A 20 -6.11 -4.65 2.26
CA LEU A 20 -4.80 -5.14 1.81
C LEU A 20 -4.50 -4.71 0.36
N ALA A 21 -5.50 -4.76 -0.52
CA ALA A 21 -5.36 -4.32 -1.90
C ALA A 21 -4.89 -2.86 -1.97
N GLU A 22 -5.51 -1.96 -1.21
CA GLU A 22 -5.08 -0.57 -1.14
C GLU A 22 -3.65 -0.41 -0.62
N VAL A 23 -3.23 -1.18 0.37
CA VAL A 23 -1.85 -1.16 0.88
C VAL A 23 -0.87 -1.65 -0.18
N VAL A 24 -1.19 -2.71 -0.90
CA VAL A 24 -0.36 -3.26 -1.98
C VAL A 24 -0.22 -2.28 -3.15
N GLU A 25 -1.30 -1.61 -3.53
CA GLU A 25 -1.28 -0.58 -4.58
C GLU A 25 -0.29 0.53 -4.20
N ARG A 26 -0.31 0.98 -2.94
CA ARG A 26 0.66 1.95 -2.41
C ARG A 26 2.07 1.40 -2.37
N ALA A 27 2.25 0.14 -1.95
CA ALA A 27 3.55 -0.51 -1.92
C ALA A 27 4.18 -0.63 -3.32
N PHE A 28 3.35 -0.76 -4.36
CA PHE A 28 3.83 -0.73 -5.74
C PHE A 28 4.13 0.68 -6.25
N ASP A 29 3.31 1.67 -5.88
CA ASP A 29 3.56 3.08 -6.26
C ASP A 29 4.77 3.65 -5.49
N TYR A 30 5.08 3.07 -4.34
CA TYR A 30 6.24 3.38 -3.53
C TYR A 30 7.54 2.97 -4.24
N ARG A 31 8.40 3.95 -4.52
CA ARG A 31 9.71 3.76 -5.17
C ARG A 31 10.81 3.57 -4.13
N GLY A 32 10.57 2.70 -3.16
CA GLY A 32 11.49 2.35 -2.10
C GLY A 32 11.26 0.92 -1.62
N ASN A 33 12.06 0.49 -0.64
CA ASN A 33 11.91 -0.85 -0.06
C ASN A 33 10.69 -0.90 0.87
N VAL A 34 9.94 -1.99 0.75
CA VAL A 34 8.85 -2.34 1.64
C VAL A 34 9.18 -3.65 2.36
N THR A 35 8.74 -3.78 3.61
CA THR A 35 8.80 -5.02 4.36
C THR A 35 7.42 -5.66 4.35
N VAL A 36 7.29 -6.80 3.67
CA VAL A 36 6.09 -7.64 3.70
C VAL A 36 6.21 -8.63 4.85
N VAL A 37 5.30 -8.51 5.82
CA VAL A 37 5.16 -9.46 6.91
C VAL A 37 4.15 -10.51 6.50
N ARG A 38 4.60 -11.76 6.43
CA ARG A 38 3.76 -12.90 6.08
C ARG A 38 2.98 -13.42 7.28
N THR A 39 1.92 -14.19 7.03
CA THR A 39 1.08 -14.81 8.07
C THR A 39 1.81 -15.87 8.88
N ASP A 40 2.87 -16.46 8.32
CA ASP A 40 3.79 -17.39 9.00
C ASP A 40 4.80 -16.67 9.92
N GLY A 41 4.80 -15.33 9.93
CA GLY A 41 5.72 -14.50 10.70
C GLY A 41 7.04 -14.19 9.97
N ALA A 42 7.26 -14.71 8.76
CA ALA A 42 8.41 -14.33 7.96
C ALA A 42 8.28 -12.87 7.48
N GLU A 43 9.39 -12.13 7.50
CA GLU A 43 9.44 -10.75 7.01
C GLU A 43 10.36 -10.70 5.79
N VAL A 44 9.86 -10.16 4.67
CA VAL A 44 10.63 -9.99 3.43
C VAL A 44 10.77 -8.50 3.18
N GLU A 45 11.97 -7.97 3.37
CA GLU A 45 12.31 -6.59 2.98
C GLU A 45 12.80 -6.58 1.53
N GLY A 46 12.18 -5.75 0.69
CA GLY A 46 12.49 -5.75 -0.72
C GLY A 46 11.77 -4.69 -1.55
N TYR A 47 12.04 -4.69 -2.85
CA TYR A 47 11.39 -3.82 -3.82
C TYR A 47 10.24 -4.55 -4.51
N LEU A 48 9.02 -4.02 -4.39
CA LEU A 48 7.83 -4.54 -5.05
C LEU A 48 7.76 -4.00 -6.48
N PHE A 49 7.96 -4.89 -7.46
CA PHE A 49 8.00 -4.50 -8.88
C PHE A 49 6.74 -4.93 -9.67
N ASN A 50 5.96 -5.87 -9.15
CA ASN A 50 4.74 -6.36 -9.81
C ASN A 50 3.63 -6.70 -8.81
N ARG A 51 2.37 -6.55 -9.23
CA ARG A 51 1.18 -6.97 -8.49
C ARG A 51 0.11 -7.48 -9.46
N ALA A 52 -0.59 -8.55 -9.07
CA ALA A 52 -1.75 -9.05 -9.78
C ALA A 52 -2.92 -9.18 -8.81
N ARG A 53 -3.94 -8.33 -8.98
CA ARG A 53 -5.15 -8.34 -8.14
C ARG A 53 -6.35 -9.01 -8.79
N GLU A 54 -6.41 -9.00 -10.13
CA GLU A 54 -7.55 -9.49 -10.93
C GLU A 54 -7.33 -10.95 -11.36
N VAL A 55 -6.87 -11.79 -10.43
CA VAL A 55 -6.58 -13.21 -10.65
C VAL A 55 -7.18 -14.03 -9.51
N PRO A 56 -7.43 -15.35 -9.71
CA PRO A 56 -8.04 -16.20 -8.68
C PRO A 56 -7.25 -16.23 -7.36
N ALA A 57 -5.93 -16.08 -7.42
CA ALA A 57 -5.05 -15.97 -6.27
C ALA A 57 -4.22 -14.69 -6.40
N PRO A 58 -4.69 -13.55 -5.85
CA PRO A 58 -3.96 -12.29 -5.91
C PRO A 58 -2.58 -12.39 -5.30
N PHE A 59 -1.58 -11.76 -5.93
CA PHE A 59 -0.19 -11.84 -5.50
C PHE A 59 0.59 -10.55 -5.75
N VAL A 60 1.70 -10.42 -5.04
CA VAL A 60 2.75 -9.42 -5.30
C VAL A 60 4.03 -10.13 -5.67
N GLN A 61 4.87 -9.49 -6.49
CA GLN A 61 6.23 -9.94 -6.72
C GLN A 61 7.22 -8.86 -6.33
N MET A 62 8.25 -9.30 -5.63
CA MET A 62 9.31 -8.44 -5.13
C MET A 62 10.67 -9.11 -5.24
N TYR A 63 11.71 -8.30 -5.32
CA TYR A 63 13.09 -8.72 -5.07
C TYR A 63 13.42 -8.39 -3.62
N ASP A 64 14.09 -9.28 -2.91
CA ASP A 64 14.58 -8.95 -1.57
C ASP A 64 15.68 -7.88 -1.62
N ARG A 65 16.15 -7.45 -0.46
CA ARG A 65 17.23 -6.45 -0.35
C ARG A 65 18.57 -6.91 -0.96
N ASN A 66 18.82 -8.21 -1.04
CA ASN A 66 20.02 -8.79 -1.64
C ASN A 66 19.90 -8.91 -3.17
N GLY A 67 18.70 -8.67 -3.72
CA GLY A 67 18.39 -8.88 -5.14
C GLY A 67 17.95 -10.31 -5.45
N ASP A 68 17.72 -11.14 -4.44
CA ASP A 68 17.17 -12.48 -4.61
C ASP A 68 15.69 -12.40 -4.97
N GLY A 69 15.31 -13.11 -6.04
CA GLY A 69 13.94 -13.13 -6.54
C GLY A 69 13.83 -13.53 -8.01
N PRO A 70 12.63 -13.40 -8.61
CA PRO A 70 11.43 -12.78 -8.03
C PRO A 70 10.74 -13.66 -6.99
N LEU A 71 10.48 -13.10 -5.80
CA LEU A 71 9.67 -13.71 -4.76
C LEU A 71 8.20 -13.38 -5.02
N THR A 72 7.36 -14.41 -5.13
CA THR A 72 5.91 -14.24 -5.29
C THR A 72 5.23 -14.51 -3.95
N ILE A 73 4.50 -13.51 -3.43
CA ILE A 73 3.79 -13.59 -2.15
C ILE A 73 2.29 -13.41 -2.42
N LEU A 74 1.48 -14.38 -2.01
CA LEU A 74 0.02 -14.30 -2.18
C LEU A 74 -0.57 -13.31 -1.18
N TYR A 75 -1.65 -12.62 -1.55
CA TYR A 75 -2.37 -11.74 -0.63
C TYR A 75 -2.84 -12.48 0.62
N ALA A 76 -3.23 -13.75 0.49
CA ALA A 76 -3.62 -14.60 1.61
C ALA A 76 -2.48 -14.86 2.61
N GLU A 77 -1.23 -14.72 2.17
CA GLU A 77 -0.04 -14.86 3.01
C GLU A 77 0.41 -13.52 3.57
N ILE A 78 -0.12 -12.38 3.13
CA ILE A 78 0.29 -11.06 3.61
C ILE A 78 -0.49 -10.72 4.87
N ARG A 79 0.22 -10.63 5.99
CA ARG A 79 -0.33 -10.18 7.27
C ARG A 79 -0.26 -8.66 7.40
N ALA A 80 0.85 -8.05 7.00
CA ALA A 80 1.06 -6.61 7.06
C ALA A 80 2.11 -6.18 6.03
N ILE A 81 2.09 -4.92 5.63
CA ILE A 81 3.14 -4.31 4.81
C ILE A 81 3.61 -3.06 5.55
N ARG A 82 4.92 -2.95 5.74
CA ARG A 82 5.58 -1.80 6.36
C ARG A 82 6.42 -1.09 5.32
N PHE A 83 6.44 0.23 5.36
CA PHE A 83 7.22 1.06 4.46
C PHE A 83 8.51 1.47 5.20
N THR A 84 9.56 0.67 5.08
CA THR A 84 10.78 0.76 5.92
C THR A 84 12.00 1.33 5.18
N GLY A 85 11.96 1.39 3.85
CA GLY A 85 13.01 1.99 3.04
C GLY A 85 13.01 3.52 3.09
N LYS A 86 14.14 4.14 2.73
CA LYS A 86 14.22 5.58 2.46
C LYS A 86 13.51 5.86 1.13
N ASP A 87 12.47 6.67 1.15
CA ASP A 87 11.70 7.00 -0.06
C ASP A 87 12.54 7.90 -0.99
N MET A 88 12.89 7.40 -2.16
CA MET A 88 13.60 8.18 -3.17
C MET A 88 12.65 9.09 -3.97
N ALA A 89 11.33 9.00 -3.75
CA ALA A 89 10.28 9.75 -4.43
C ALA A 89 9.57 10.78 -3.52
N ALA A 90 10.26 11.33 -2.51
CA ALA A 90 9.78 12.26 -1.47
C ALA A 90 9.05 13.56 -1.93
N GLY A 91 8.69 13.69 -3.21
CA GLY A 91 8.00 14.86 -3.76
C GLY A 91 6.48 14.78 -3.90
N ASN A 92 5.78 13.62 -3.83
CA ASN A 92 4.36 13.60 -4.26
C ASN A 92 3.34 12.68 -3.54
N SER A 93 3.73 11.78 -2.64
CA SER A 93 2.90 10.57 -2.43
C SER A 93 2.59 10.23 -0.97
N TYR A 94 1.94 11.15 -0.24
CA TYR A 94 1.12 10.76 0.93
C TYR A 94 0.12 11.86 1.36
N ALA A 95 0.59 13.11 1.49
CA ALA A 95 -0.27 14.24 1.86
C ALA A 95 -1.41 14.46 0.83
N ALA A 96 -1.13 14.22 -0.46
CA ALA A 96 -2.14 14.25 -1.52
C ALA A 96 -3.23 13.18 -1.33
N TRP A 97 -2.86 11.99 -0.84
CA TRP A 97 -3.83 10.92 -0.56
C TRP A 97 -4.63 11.16 0.72
N LEU A 98 -4.00 11.61 1.81
CA LEU A 98 -4.74 11.96 3.03
C LEU A 98 -5.79 13.04 2.74
N ARG A 99 -5.43 14.06 1.95
CA ARG A 99 -6.37 15.08 1.47
C ARG A 99 -7.49 14.51 0.60
N ALA A 100 -7.20 13.55 -0.28
CA ALA A 100 -8.22 12.87 -1.08
C ALA A 100 -9.17 12.03 -0.21
N ARG A 101 -8.68 11.40 0.87
CA ARG A 101 -9.51 10.61 1.81
C ARG A 101 -10.43 11.49 2.66
N ASP A 102 -9.92 12.58 3.21
CA ASP A 102 -10.74 13.54 3.97
C ASP A 102 -11.80 14.19 3.08
N ALA A 103 -11.49 14.48 1.82
CA ALA A 103 -12.47 14.92 0.82
C ALA A 103 -13.51 13.82 0.50
N ALA A 104 -13.09 12.55 0.37
CA ALA A 104 -13.99 11.43 0.09
C ALA A 104 -14.94 11.10 1.25
N LYS A 105 -14.54 11.36 2.50
CA LYS A 105 -15.44 11.23 3.67
C LYS A 105 -16.57 12.27 3.73
N THR A 106 -16.55 13.29 2.87
CA THR A 106 -17.64 14.29 2.77
C THR A 106 -18.66 13.96 1.67
N THR A 107 -18.42 12.95 0.83
CA THR A 107 -19.37 12.57 -0.25
C THR A 107 -19.78 11.11 -0.15
N SER A 108 -20.51 10.77 0.92
CA SER A 108 -21.37 9.59 0.94
C SER A 108 -22.54 9.85 1.89
N GLY A 109 -23.52 10.57 1.37
CA GLY A 109 -24.80 10.82 2.02
C GLY A 109 -25.86 11.29 1.02
N ALA A 110 -26.65 10.32 0.53
CA ALA A 110 -27.98 10.41 -0.13
C ALA A 110 -28.10 10.57 -1.67
N PRO A 111 -28.82 9.65 -2.32
CA PRO A 111 -29.76 9.93 -3.43
C PRO A 111 -31.22 9.58 -3.01
N PRO A 112 -32.24 9.72 -3.87
CA PRO A 112 -32.65 10.87 -4.70
C PRO A 112 -34.12 11.30 -4.39
N ALA A 113 -34.56 12.48 -4.81
CA ALA A 113 -36.00 12.79 -4.85
C ALA A 113 -36.36 13.68 -6.05
N ALA A 114 -37.38 13.24 -6.76
CA ALA A 114 -37.96 13.80 -7.98
C ALA A 114 -38.89 15.00 -7.69
N GLY A 115 -39.07 15.83 -8.73
CA GLY A 115 -40.35 16.51 -9.04
C GLY A 115 -40.60 17.87 -8.40
N ALA A 116 -40.59 18.92 -9.23
CA ALA A 116 -41.73 19.81 -9.52
C ALA A 116 -41.35 20.78 -10.64
#